data_AF-A0A6L2M8C9-F1
#
_entry.id   AF-A0A6L2M8C9-F1
#
_cell.length_a   1.000
_cell.length_b   1.000
_cell.length_c   1.000
_cell.angle_alpha   90.00
_cell.angle_beta   90.00
_cell.angle_gamma   90.00
#
_symmetry.space_group_name_H-M   'P 1'
#
loop_
_entity.id
_entity.type
_entity.pdbx_description
1 polymer ?
#
loop_
_entity_poly.entity_id
_entity_poly.type
_entity_poly.pdbx_seq_one_letter_code
_entity_poly.pdbx_strand_id
1 'polypeptide(L)'
;MISLKIICKKLLVRQDQMIILRKIRKNTKPSRRDTKKVQSKVSPGDKELVRQNILAFVAQVPSLLRAQLGECLKTIIHADYPKQWPGLLQWVTHNLQDQQVYGALFVLRNLARKYKFKSDDERTQVYHVVEETFPHLLNIFSRLVQIPNLPIEVADLIKLICKIYWSSIYTY
;
A
#
# COMPACT_ATOMS: atom_id res chain seq x y z
N MET A 1 -15.78 -15.12 -11.34
CA MET A 1 -15.90 -13.76 -10.75
C MET A 1 -16.70 -13.66 -9.43
N ILE A 2 -17.04 -14.81 -8.80
CA ILE A 2 -17.79 -14.88 -7.54
C ILE A 2 -16.89 -15.32 -6.35
N SER A 3 -15.69 -15.85 -6.60
CA SER A 3 -14.88 -16.50 -5.55
C SER A 3 -13.88 -15.63 -4.77
N LEU A 4 -13.75 -14.33 -5.06
CA LEU A 4 -12.86 -13.42 -4.31
C LEU A 4 -13.60 -12.47 -3.34
N LYS A 5 -14.86 -12.13 -3.69
CA LYS A 5 -15.85 -11.63 -2.72
C LYS A 5 -16.04 -12.61 -1.56
N ILE A 6 -15.83 -13.91 -1.79
CA ILE A 6 -15.97 -14.98 -0.80
C ILE A 6 -14.71 -15.15 0.05
N ILE A 7 -13.51 -14.82 -0.45
CA ILE A 7 -12.26 -14.97 0.33
C ILE A 7 -11.97 -13.74 1.19
N CYS A 8 -12.34 -12.52 0.75
CA CYS A 8 -12.53 -11.41 1.69
C CYS A 8 -13.57 -11.78 2.78
N LYS A 9 -14.61 -12.56 2.42
CA LYS A 9 -15.67 -13.08 3.32
C LYS A 9 -15.26 -14.30 4.16
N LYS A 10 -14.16 -15.00 3.85
CA LYS A 10 -13.65 -16.19 4.56
C LYS A 10 -12.42 -15.88 5.43
N LEU A 11 -11.57 -14.91 5.06
CA LEU A 11 -10.59 -14.31 5.98
C LEU A 11 -11.30 -13.45 7.05
N LEU A 12 -12.58 -13.11 6.82
CA LEU A 12 -13.57 -12.55 7.74
C LEU A 12 -14.08 -13.53 8.84
N VAL A 13 -13.50 -14.73 9.01
CA VAL A 13 -14.02 -15.81 9.92
C VAL A 13 -13.35 -15.88 11.31
N ARG A 14 -12.33 -15.08 11.63
CA ARG A 14 -11.90 -14.95 13.04
C ARG A 14 -12.61 -13.76 13.70
N GLN A 15 -13.46 -14.08 14.67
CA GLN A 15 -14.72 -13.42 15.02
C GLN A 15 -14.66 -12.03 15.67
N ASP A 16 -13.51 -11.50 16.12
CA ASP A 16 -13.56 -10.40 17.11
C ASP A 16 -13.35 -8.96 16.60
N GLN A 17 -13.17 -8.74 15.29
CA GLN A 17 -12.99 -7.37 14.73
C GLN A 17 -14.26 -6.82 14.03
N MET A 18 -15.36 -7.58 14.06
CA MET A 18 -16.64 -7.26 13.38
C MET A 18 -17.52 -6.23 14.11
N ILE A 19 -17.14 -5.80 15.31
CA ILE A 19 -17.84 -4.71 16.03
C ILE A 19 -17.47 -3.35 15.43
N ILE A 20 -16.20 -3.18 15.08
CA ILE A 20 -15.65 -1.92 14.56
C ILE A 20 -16.23 -1.60 13.18
N LEU A 21 -16.30 -2.58 12.27
CA LEU A 21 -16.83 -2.40 10.92
C LEU A 21 -18.38 -2.28 10.87
N ARG A 22 -19.12 -2.81 11.86
CA ARG A 22 -20.56 -2.56 12.00
C ARG A 22 -20.84 -1.09 12.37
N LYS A 23 -19.98 -0.48 13.21
CA LYS A 23 -20.08 0.93 13.61
C LYS A 23 -19.86 1.88 12.42
N ILE A 24 -18.93 1.52 11.53
CA ILE A 24 -18.63 2.28 10.31
C ILE A 24 -19.76 2.15 9.26
N ARG A 25 -20.26 0.93 9.00
CA ARG A 25 -21.26 0.68 7.96
C ARG A 25 -22.65 1.26 8.23
N LYS A 26 -23.08 1.38 9.50
CA LYS A 26 -24.36 2.06 9.81
C LYS A 26 -24.35 3.56 9.47
N ASN A 27 -23.16 4.11 9.31
CA ASN A 27 -22.98 5.54 9.28
C ASN A 27 -22.83 6.03 7.80
N THR A 28 -22.54 5.15 6.83
CA THR A 28 -22.29 5.52 5.41
C THR A 28 -23.32 4.93 4.41
N LYS A 29 -24.57 5.38 4.45
CA LYS A 29 -25.51 5.27 3.32
C LYS A 29 -26.39 6.53 3.25
N PRO A 30 -26.47 7.26 2.12
CA PRO A 30 -27.46 8.32 1.96
C PRO A 30 -28.75 7.73 1.38
N SER A 31 -29.83 7.74 2.16
CA SER A 31 -31.19 7.54 1.65
C SER A 31 -31.73 8.90 1.23
N ARG A 32 -32.16 9.04 -0.03
CA ARG A 32 -32.83 10.26 -0.51
C ARG A 32 -34.24 10.32 0.07
N ARG A 33 -34.40 11.14 1.11
CA ARG A 33 -35.56 11.99 1.45
C ARG A 33 -35.14 12.85 2.64
N ASP A 34 -35.50 14.13 2.62
CA ASP A 34 -34.96 15.22 3.43
C ASP A 34 -34.69 14.90 4.92
N THR A 35 -33.44 15.17 5.37
CA THR A 35 -33.01 15.67 6.70
C THR A 35 -31.53 15.30 7.01
N LYS A 36 -30.67 16.32 7.21
CA LYS A 36 -29.30 16.32 7.79
C LYS A 36 -28.27 15.29 7.27
N LYS A 37 -27.20 15.78 6.62
CA LYS A 37 -25.93 15.06 6.31
C LYS A 37 -25.43 14.23 7.51
N VAL A 38 -25.73 12.93 7.54
CA VAL A 38 -25.02 11.99 8.43
C VAL A 38 -23.75 11.57 7.71
N GLN A 39 -22.72 12.38 7.91
CA GLN A 39 -21.37 12.08 7.45
C GLN A 39 -20.76 11.12 8.47
N SER A 40 -20.72 9.83 8.15
CA SER A 40 -19.99 8.91 9.00
C SER A 40 -18.51 9.20 8.99
N LYS A 41 -18.05 9.78 10.07
CA LYS A 41 -16.64 9.80 10.39
C LYS A 41 -16.27 8.37 10.81
N VAL A 42 -15.57 7.64 9.92
CA VAL A 42 -14.74 6.50 10.33
C VAL A 42 -13.83 7.01 11.43
N SER A 43 -13.75 6.28 12.55
CA SER A 43 -12.96 6.77 13.68
C SER A 43 -11.47 6.82 13.29
N PRO A 44 -10.67 7.72 13.86
CA PRO A 44 -9.22 7.72 13.64
C PRO A 44 -8.58 6.38 14.00
N GLY A 45 -9.04 5.71 15.06
CA GLY A 45 -8.55 4.39 15.47
C GLY A 45 -8.82 3.30 14.44
N ASP A 46 -10.00 3.31 13.82
CA ASP A 46 -10.35 2.32 12.78
C ASP A 46 -9.49 2.50 11.53
N LYS A 47 -9.22 3.75 11.13
CA LYS A 47 -8.31 4.04 10.01
C LYS A 47 -6.91 3.51 10.29
N GLU A 48 -6.43 3.68 11.52
CA GLU A 48 -5.10 3.21 11.92
C GLU A 48 -5.02 1.68 11.93
N LEU A 49 -6.05 1.00 12.43
CA LEU A 49 -6.14 -0.47 12.34
C LEU A 49 -6.12 -0.97 10.88
N VAL A 50 -6.82 -0.29 9.97
CA VAL A 50 -6.82 -0.66 8.54
C VAL A 50 -5.42 -0.51 7.94
N ARG A 51 -4.71 0.57 8.26
CA ARG A 51 -3.33 0.84 7.82
C ARG A 51 -2.35 -0.21 8.33
N GLN A 52 -2.43 -0.59 9.60
CA GLN A 52 -1.55 -1.62 10.17
C GLN A 52 -1.81 -2.99 9.54
N ASN A 53 -3.09 -3.38 9.41
CA ASN A 53 -3.46 -4.65 8.83
C ASN A 53 -3.06 -4.76 7.35
N ILE A 54 -3.26 -3.70 6.54
CA ILE A 54 -2.90 -3.78 5.12
C ILE A 54 -1.39 -3.97 4.93
N LEU A 55 -0.56 -3.32 5.75
CA LEU A 55 0.89 -3.50 5.72
C LEU A 55 1.30 -4.90 6.18
N ALA A 56 0.68 -5.44 7.23
CA ALA A 56 0.98 -6.78 7.72
C ALA A 56 0.66 -7.87 6.69
N PHE A 57 -0.46 -7.76 5.98
CA PHE A 57 -0.96 -8.84 5.10
C PHE A 57 -0.49 -8.76 3.64
N VAL A 58 -0.02 -7.61 3.15
CA VAL A 58 0.24 -7.42 1.72
C VAL A 58 1.24 -8.43 1.12
N ALA A 59 2.24 -8.83 1.90
CA ALA A 59 3.22 -9.85 1.48
C ALA A 59 2.65 -11.28 1.57
N GLN A 60 1.78 -11.54 2.53
CA GLN A 60 1.34 -12.88 2.92
C GLN A 60 0.18 -13.41 2.08
N VAL A 61 -0.61 -12.52 1.46
CA VAL A 61 -1.79 -12.94 0.69
C VAL A 61 -1.44 -13.38 -0.74
N PRO A 62 -2.19 -14.32 -1.34
CA PRO A 62 -2.07 -14.68 -2.76
C PRO A 62 -2.16 -13.48 -3.72
N SER A 63 -1.55 -13.59 -4.89
CA SER A 63 -1.45 -12.53 -5.91
C SER A 63 -2.77 -11.83 -6.23
N LEU A 64 -3.84 -12.59 -6.34
CA LEU A 64 -5.17 -12.08 -6.66
C LEU A 64 -5.75 -11.20 -5.53
N LEU A 65 -5.58 -11.60 -4.27
CA LEU A 65 -5.98 -10.77 -3.13
C LEU A 65 -5.04 -9.57 -2.96
N ARG A 66 -3.75 -9.76 -3.24
CA ARG A 66 -2.77 -8.69 -3.21
C ARG A 66 -3.09 -7.57 -4.20
N ALA A 67 -3.59 -7.91 -5.39
CA ALA A 67 -4.06 -6.91 -6.36
C ALA A 67 -5.20 -6.04 -5.78
N GLN A 68 -6.14 -6.66 -5.05
CA GLN A 68 -7.21 -5.92 -4.37
C GLN A 68 -6.68 -5.04 -3.23
N LEU A 69 -5.77 -5.58 -2.41
CA LEU A 69 -5.09 -4.79 -1.38
C LEU A 69 -4.30 -3.64 -2.00
N GLY A 70 -3.73 -3.81 -3.18
CA GLY A 70 -3.06 -2.75 -3.94
C GLY A 70 -3.98 -1.58 -4.24
N GLU A 71 -5.22 -1.84 -4.68
CA GLU A 71 -6.20 -0.77 -4.93
C GLU A 71 -6.62 -0.06 -3.63
N CYS A 72 -6.85 -0.82 -2.54
CA CYS A 72 -7.14 -0.22 -1.23
C CYS A 72 -5.97 0.64 -0.74
N LEU A 73 -4.75 0.11 -0.82
CA LEU A 73 -3.52 0.79 -0.41
C LEU A 73 -3.31 2.08 -1.21
N LYS A 74 -3.54 2.04 -2.52
CA LYS A 74 -3.48 3.21 -3.39
C LYS A 74 -4.44 4.30 -2.87
N THR A 75 -5.70 3.97 -2.60
CA THR A 75 -6.68 4.94 -2.07
C THR A 75 -6.22 5.55 -0.75
N ILE A 76 -5.74 4.73 0.19
CA ILE A 76 -5.28 5.19 1.51
C ILE A 76 -4.04 6.08 1.36
N ILE A 77 -3.05 5.69 0.55
CA ILE A 77 -1.83 6.47 0.30
C ILE A 77 -2.15 7.83 -0.31
N HIS A 78 -3.13 7.92 -1.23
CA HIS A 78 -3.51 9.19 -1.82
C HIS A 78 -4.17 10.12 -0.80
N ALA A 79 -5.03 9.57 0.07
CA ALA A 79 -5.76 10.35 1.07
C ALA A 79 -4.90 10.76 2.27
N ASP A 80 -4.05 9.87 2.75
CA ASP A 80 -3.51 9.97 4.11
C ASP A 80 -2.00 10.29 4.14
N TYR A 81 -1.22 9.86 3.14
CA TYR A 81 0.22 10.14 3.12
C TYR A 81 0.52 11.55 2.59
N PRO A 82 1.51 12.30 3.13
CA PRO A 82 2.32 11.97 4.30
C PRO A 82 1.68 12.37 5.63
N LYS A 83 0.79 13.37 5.64
CA LYS A 83 0.36 14.08 6.85
C LYS A 83 -0.36 13.21 7.88
N GLN A 84 -1.25 12.31 7.45
CA GLN A 84 -2.05 11.46 8.35
C GLN A 84 -1.48 10.05 8.51
N TRP A 85 -0.43 9.71 7.74
CA TRP A 85 0.25 8.43 7.83
C TRP A 85 1.79 8.59 7.71
N PRO A 86 2.42 9.35 8.61
CA PRO A 86 3.84 9.68 8.51
C PRO A 86 4.75 8.45 8.65
N GLY A 87 4.35 7.45 9.45
CA GLY A 87 5.13 6.23 9.68
C GLY A 87 5.23 5.28 8.47
N LEU A 88 4.52 5.54 7.36
CA LEU A 88 4.53 4.66 6.20
C LEU A 88 5.93 4.51 5.58
N LEU A 89 6.66 5.63 5.44
CA LEU A 89 7.99 5.61 4.84
C LEU A 89 8.99 4.86 5.73
N GLN A 90 8.94 5.09 7.04
CA GLN A 90 9.76 4.36 8.02
C GLN A 90 9.48 2.86 7.97
N TRP A 91 8.21 2.46 7.84
CA TRP A 91 7.87 1.04 7.68
C TRP A 91 8.47 0.47 6.39
N VAL A 92 8.41 1.21 5.28
CA VAL A 92 9.01 0.79 4.01
C VAL A 92 10.52 0.62 4.14
N THR A 93 11.24 1.61 4.67
CA THR A 93 12.71 1.57 4.79
C THR A 93 13.20 0.46 5.69
N HIS A 94 12.49 0.21 6.81
CA HIS A 94 12.76 -0.92 7.69
C HIS A 94 12.58 -2.26 6.98
N ASN A 95 11.44 -2.46 6.29
CA ASN A 95 11.13 -3.74 5.65
C ASN A 95 11.89 -3.99 4.34
N LEU A 96 12.51 -2.97 3.73
CA LEU A 96 13.46 -3.16 2.63
C LEU A 96 14.77 -3.81 3.09
N GLN A 97 15.15 -3.62 4.35
CA GLN A 97 16.40 -4.12 4.92
C GLN A 97 16.24 -5.48 5.62
N ASP A 98 15.01 -5.80 6.03
CA ASP A 98 14.68 -7.00 6.78
C ASP A 98 13.94 -8.05 5.91
N GLN A 99 13.12 -8.90 6.52
CA GLN A 99 12.55 -10.11 5.91
C GLN A 99 11.45 -9.85 4.86
N GLN A 100 10.79 -8.69 4.85
CA GLN A 100 9.58 -8.44 4.04
C GLN A 100 9.84 -7.60 2.78
N VAL A 101 10.98 -7.83 2.10
CA VAL A 101 11.42 -7.04 0.94
C VAL A 101 10.34 -6.91 -0.13
N TYR A 102 9.68 -8.01 -0.51
CA TYR A 102 8.61 -7.96 -1.51
C TYR A 102 7.44 -7.06 -1.08
N GLY A 103 7.00 -7.15 0.18
CA GLY A 103 5.92 -6.34 0.72
C GLY A 103 6.28 -4.85 0.74
N ALA A 104 7.51 -4.54 1.17
CA ALA A 104 8.04 -3.19 1.15
C ALA A 104 8.10 -2.60 -0.27
N LEU A 105 8.62 -3.37 -1.24
CA LEU A 105 8.66 -2.97 -2.65
C LEU A 105 7.25 -2.75 -3.22
N PHE A 106 6.27 -3.57 -2.84
CA PHE A 106 4.89 -3.42 -3.28
C PHE A 106 4.26 -2.13 -2.76
N VAL A 107 4.47 -1.80 -1.49
CA VAL A 107 3.99 -0.57 -0.87
C VAL A 107 4.69 0.65 -1.46
N LEU A 108 6.02 0.62 -1.54
CA LEU A 108 6.84 1.67 -2.13
C LEU A 108 6.44 1.93 -3.58
N ARG A 109 6.09 0.88 -4.34
CA ARG A 109 5.62 1.07 -5.71
C ARG A 109 4.32 1.86 -5.78
N ASN A 110 3.36 1.61 -4.89
CA ASN A 110 2.12 2.38 -4.84
C ASN A 110 2.38 3.82 -4.41
N LEU A 111 3.33 4.02 -3.48
CA LEU A 111 3.78 5.34 -3.05
C LEU A 111 4.43 6.13 -4.19
N ALA A 112 5.40 5.56 -4.91
CA ALA A 112 6.05 6.20 -6.05
C ALA A 112 5.05 6.56 -7.15
N ARG A 113 4.07 5.67 -7.43
CA ARG A 113 3.03 5.93 -8.43
C ARG A 113 2.13 7.12 -8.12
N LYS A 114 1.97 7.51 -6.84
CA LYS A 114 1.22 8.71 -6.44
C LYS A 114 1.78 9.97 -7.10
N TYR A 115 3.10 10.03 -7.32
CA TYR A 115 3.82 11.22 -7.75
C TYR A 115 4.27 11.19 -9.22
N LYS A 116 4.04 10.08 -9.94
CA LYS A 116 4.54 9.85 -11.31
C LYS A 116 4.11 10.92 -12.34
N PHE A 117 3.02 11.64 -12.08
CA PHE A 117 2.47 12.66 -12.99
C PHE A 117 2.13 13.97 -12.28
N LYS A 118 2.80 14.22 -11.15
CA LYS A 118 2.62 15.42 -10.35
C LYS A 118 3.59 16.51 -10.81
N SER A 119 3.21 17.78 -10.64
CA SER A 119 4.12 18.91 -10.90
C SER A 119 5.29 18.89 -9.92
N ASP A 120 6.36 19.63 -10.23
CA ASP A 120 7.55 19.70 -9.37
C ASP A 120 7.21 20.17 -7.94
N ASP A 121 6.31 21.15 -7.80
CA ASP A 121 5.83 21.63 -6.50
C ASP A 121 5.12 20.53 -5.68
N GLU A 122 4.43 19.61 -6.34
CA GLU A 122 3.76 18.48 -5.71
C GLU A 122 4.70 17.28 -5.47
N ARG A 123 5.92 17.32 -6.04
CA ARG A 123 6.93 16.24 -6.00
C ARG A 123 7.95 16.39 -4.87
N THR A 124 7.94 17.47 -4.11
CA THR A 124 8.82 17.62 -2.92
C THR A 124 8.78 16.39 -2.00
N GLN A 125 7.59 15.79 -1.84
CA GLN A 125 7.41 14.60 -1.02
C GLN A 125 8.00 13.31 -1.63
N VAL A 126 8.10 13.21 -2.96
CA VAL A 126 8.73 12.05 -3.59
C VAL A 126 10.25 12.13 -3.50
N TYR A 127 10.86 13.32 -3.46
CA TYR A 127 12.30 13.45 -3.28
C TYR A 127 12.76 12.87 -1.94
N HIS A 128 12.04 13.17 -0.86
CA HIS A 128 12.30 12.54 0.44
C HIS A 128 12.12 11.01 0.42
N VAL A 129 11.09 10.51 -0.27
CA VAL A 129 10.91 9.05 -0.46
C VAL A 129 12.08 8.44 -1.21
N VAL A 130 12.59 9.13 -2.24
CA VAL A 130 13.72 8.70 -3.06
C VAL A 130 14.99 8.64 -2.22
N GLU A 131 15.32 9.72 -1.51
CA GLU A 131 16.49 9.84 -0.63
C GLU A 131 16.55 8.69 0.38
N GLU A 132 15.44 8.40 1.03
CA GLU A 132 15.34 7.38 2.07
C GLU A 132 15.32 5.93 1.54
N THR A 133 14.93 5.70 0.28
CA THR A 133 14.71 4.32 -0.23
C THR A 133 15.69 3.88 -1.31
N PHE A 134 16.23 4.79 -2.12
CA PHE A 134 17.06 4.42 -3.27
C PHE A 134 18.38 3.73 -2.91
N PRO A 135 19.10 4.12 -1.83
CA PRO A 135 20.29 3.38 -1.42
C PRO A 135 19.98 1.90 -1.12
N HIS A 136 18.85 1.64 -0.46
CA HIS A 136 18.40 0.26 -0.18
C HIS A 136 17.99 -0.48 -1.46
N LEU A 137 17.23 0.18 -2.35
CA LEU A 137 16.85 -0.41 -3.64
C LEU A 137 18.07 -0.80 -4.48
N LEU A 138 19.10 0.05 -4.51
CA LEU A 138 20.32 -0.20 -5.25
C LEU A 138 21.07 -1.40 -4.67
N ASN A 139 21.22 -1.44 -3.34
CA ASN A 139 21.87 -2.57 -2.67
C ASN A 139 21.12 -3.90 -2.92
N ILE A 140 19.79 -3.89 -2.83
CA ILE A 140 18.98 -5.07 -3.14
C ILE A 140 19.17 -5.47 -4.61
N PHE A 141 18.99 -4.53 -5.54
CA PHE A 141 19.13 -4.76 -6.97
C PHE A 141 20.49 -5.37 -7.33
N SER A 142 21.57 -4.76 -6.85
CA SER A 142 22.94 -5.23 -7.07
C SER A 142 23.17 -6.65 -6.57
N ARG A 143 22.55 -7.06 -5.46
CA ARG A 143 22.61 -8.45 -4.98
C ARG A 143 21.79 -9.39 -5.86
N LEU A 144 20.58 -9.00 -6.26
CA LEU A 144 19.68 -9.86 -7.03
C LEU A 144 20.21 -10.15 -8.44
N VAL A 145 20.84 -9.19 -9.11
CA VAL A 145 21.37 -9.38 -10.47
C VAL A 145 22.57 -10.32 -10.56
N GLN A 146 23.24 -10.59 -9.42
CA GLN A 146 24.36 -11.52 -9.36
C GLN A 146 23.92 -12.98 -9.14
N ILE A 147 22.63 -13.24 -8.95
CA ILE A 147 22.11 -14.59 -8.72
C ILE A 147 22.15 -15.37 -10.05
N PRO A 148 22.94 -16.46 -10.15
CA PRO A 148 22.97 -17.29 -11.36
C PRO A 148 21.65 -18.04 -11.55
N ASN A 149 21.31 -18.39 -12.79
CA ASN A 149 20.07 -19.11 -13.14
C ASN A 149 18.82 -18.42 -12.57
N LEU A 150 18.71 -17.11 -12.82
CA LEU A 150 17.73 -16.19 -12.23
C LEU A 150 16.31 -16.78 -12.12
N PRO A 151 15.84 -17.13 -10.91
CA PRO A 151 14.48 -17.61 -10.71
C PRO A 151 13.45 -16.54 -11.06
N ILE A 152 12.27 -16.95 -11.50
CA ILE A 152 11.22 -16.03 -11.95
C ILE A 152 10.79 -15.04 -10.86
N GLU A 153 10.78 -15.49 -9.60
CA GLU A 153 10.43 -14.67 -8.43
C GLU A 153 11.45 -13.54 -8.21
N VAL A 154 12.74 -13.83 -8.44
CA VAL A 154 13.82 -12.84 -8.36
C VAL A 154 13.72 -11.86 -9.53
N ALA A 155 13.43 -12.35 -10.74
CA ALA A 155 13.21 -11.50 -11.91
C ALA A 155 12.04 -10.53 -11.68
N ASP A 156 10.97 -10.98 -11.02
CA ASP A 156 9.83 -10.13 -10.66
C ASP A 156 10.19 -9.05 -9.63
N LEU A 157 11.07 -9.34 -8.66
CA LEU A 157 11.60 -8.34 -7.72
C LEU A 157 12.44 -7.29 -8.45
N ILE A 158 13.38 -7.70 -9.30
CA ILE A 158 14.21 -6.82 -10.13
C ILE A 158 13.30 -5.91 -10.97
N LYS A 159 12.33 -6.50 -11.67
CA LYS A 159 11.35 -5.77 -12.48
C LYS A 159 10.55 -4.77 -11.64
N LEU A 160 10.16 -5.13 -10.42
CA LEU A 160 9.43 -4.23 -9.53
C LEU A 160 10.30 -3.03 -9.13
N ILE A 161 11.58 -3.26 -8.78
CA ILE A 161 12.56 -2.22 -8.47
C ILE A 161 12.74 -1.26 -9.65
N CYS A 162 12.98 -1.78 -10.87
CA CYS A 162 13.10 -0.94 -12.08
C CYS A 162 11.88 -0.05 -12.29
N LYS A 163 10.68 -0.60 -12.06
CA LYS A 163 9.45 0.18 -12.19
C LYS A 163 9.27 1.23 -11.07
N ILE A 164 9.85 1.03 -9.89
CA ILE A 164 9.91 2.06 -8.83
C ILE A 164 10.79 3.20 -9.31
N TYR A 165 12.04 2.91 -9.72
CA TYR A 165 12.95 3.92 -10.29
C TYR A 165 12.27 4.74 -11.40
N TRP A 166 11.66 4.05 -12.37
CA TRP A 166 10.94 4.71 -13.45
C TRP A 166 9.80 5.61 -12.95
N SER A 167 9.03 5.18 -11.96
CA SER A 167 7.88 5.95 -11.45
C SER A 167 8.32 7.17 -10.63
N SER A 168 9.51 7.12 -10.03
CA SER A 168 10.06 8.19 -9.20
C SER A 168 10.86 9.21 -10.00
N ILE A 169 11.59 8.80 -11.05
CA ILE A 169 12.49 9.68 -11.82
C ILE A 169 11.78 10.28 -13.03
N TYR A 170 10.94 9.52 -13.72
CA TYR A 170 10.41 9.95 -15.02
C TYR A 170 9.26 10.94 -14.85
N THR A 171 9.57 12.21 -15.12
CA THR A 171 8.63 13.31 -15.33
C THR A 171 9.02 13.98 -16.63
N TYR A 172 8.14 13.82 -17.62
CA TYR A 172 8.13 14.36 -19.00
C TYR A 172 9.48 14.69 -19.63
#